data_AF-A0A955RYT6-F1
#
_entry.id   AF-A0A955RYT6-F1
#
_cell.length_a   1.000
_cell.length_b   1.000
_cell.length_c   1.000
_cell.angle_alpha   90.00
_cell.angle_beta   90.00
_cell.angle_gamma   90.00
#
_symmetry.space_group_name_H-M   'P 1'
#
loop_
_entity.id
_entity.type
_entity.pdbx_description
1 polymer ?
#
loop_
_entity_poly.entity_id
_entity_poly.type
_entity_poly.pdbx_seq_one_letter_code
_entity_poly.pdbx_strand_id
1 'polypeptide(L)' 'MRGLWVVIIGLLVRTWANGYAIKTEKLTTSGPYAHIRNPLYVGSFLIMTGLLIVLQVPITILVLSLLVF' A
#
# COMPACT_ATOMS: atom_id res chain seq x y z
N MET A 1 -12.41 -11.63 -9.60
CA MET A 1 -12.91 -11.06 -8.32
C MET A 1 -12.06 -11.44 -7.11
N ARG A 2 -11.45 -12.64 -7.07
CA ARG A 2 -10.42 -12.97 -6.08
C ARG A 2 -9.31 -11.91 -6.16
N GLY A 3 -9.03 -11.20 -5.07
CA GLY A 3 -8.06 -10.10 -5.00
C GLY A 3 -8.63 -8.69 -4.89
N LEU A 4 -9.92 -8.47 -5.21
CA LEU A 4 -10.52 -7.12 -5.15
C LEU A 4 -10.51 -6.53 -3.73
N TRP A 5 -10.78 -7.37 -2.72
CA TRP A 5 -10.72 -6.97 -1.31
C TRP A 5 -9.33 -6.49 -0.90
N VAL A 6 -8.27 -7.11 -1.43
CA VAL A 6 -6.88 -6.72 -1.16
C VAL A 6 -6.60 -5.33 -1.75
N VAL A 7 -7.10 -5.06 -2.97
CA VAL A 7 -7.01 -3.73 -3.59
C VAL A 7 -7.72 -2.67 -2.76
N ILE A 8 -8.94 -2.97 -2.28
CA ILE A 8 -9.73 -2.05 -1.46
C ILE A 8 -9.01 -1.74 -0.15
N ILE A 9 -8.48 -2.75 0.54
CA ILE A 9 -7.71 -2.55 1.78
C ILE A 9 -6.47 -1.70 1.50
N GLY A 10 -5.72 -1.97 0.43
CA GLY A 10 -4.56 -1.18 0.06
C GLY A 10 -4.90 0.29 -0.24
N LEU A 11 -6.03 0.54 -0.89
CA LEU A 11 -6.59 1.89 -1.12
C LEU A 11 -6.91 2.59 0.20
N LEU A 12 -7.58 1.93 1.14
CA LEU A 12 -7.93 2.50 2.44
C LEU A 12 -6.67 2.85 3.27
N VAL A 13 -5.67 1.97 3.29
CA VAL A 13 -4.39 2.24 3.97
C VAL A 13 -3.70 3.44 3.33
N ARG A 14 -3.69 3.51 1.99
CA ARG A 14 -3.02 4.59 1.26
C ARG A 14 -3.73 5.92 1.43
N THR A 15 -5.05 5.96 1.42
CA THR A 15 -5.82 7.20 1.65
C THR A 15 -5.68 7.66 3.10
N TRP A 16 -5.71 6.74 4.07
CA TRP A 16 -5.46 7.06 5.47
C TRP A 16 -4.06 7.66 5.67
N ALA A 17 -3.04 7.07 5.05
CA ALA A 17 -1.68 7.61 5.08
C ALA A 17 -1.58 8.99 4.43
N ASN A 18 -2.16 9.18 3.25
CA ASN A 18 -2.10 10.46 2.56
C ASN A 18 -2.80 11.58 3.37
N GLY A 19 -3.89 11.27 4.07
CA GLY A 19 -4.58 12.22 4.94
C GLY A 19 -3.75 12.68 6.14
N TYR A 20 -2.80 11.87 6.59
CA TYR A 20 -1.87 12.23 7.67
C TYR A 20 -0.55 12.80 7.16
N ALA A 21 -0.24 12.70 5.87
CA ALA A 21 1.02 13.17 5.30
C ALA A 21 1.09 14.70 5.31
N ILE A 22 1.60 15.29 6.39
CA ILE A 22 1.79 16.74 6.50
C ILE A 22 3.06 17.13 5.74
N LYS A 23 2.90 17.91 4.67
CA LYS A 23 4.00 18.39 3.80
C LYS A 23 4.76 19.60 4.37
N THR A 24 4.85 19.73 5.69
CA THR A 24 5.44 20.90 6.35
C THR A 24 6.47 20.42 7.37
N GLU A 25 7.74 20.80 7.16
CA GLU A 25 8.97 20.80 7.99
C GLU A 25 9.23 19.73 9.08
N LYS A 26 8.23 19.08 9.68
CA LYS A 26 8.36 18.03 10.70
C LYS A 26 7.81 16.69 10.22
N LEU A 27 8.50 15.63 10.63
CA LEU A 27 8.08 14.25 10.36
C LEU A 27 6.71 13.99 11.00
N THR A 28 5.76 13.51 10.19
CA THR A 28 4.47 13.05 10.69
C THR A 28 4.66 11.73 11.44
N THR A 29 4.20 11.65 12.68
CA THR A 29 4.29 10.44 13.52
C THR A 29 2.93 9.97 14.04
N SER A 30 1.84 10.62 13.63
CA SER A 30 0.48 10.27 14.03
C SER A 30 -0.26 9.45 12.98
N GLY A 31 -1.35 8.78 13.40
CA GLY A 31 -2.15 7.93 12.53
C GLY A 31 -1.36 6.71 12.01
N PRO A 32 -1.38 6.40 10.71
CA PRO A 32 -0.70 5.23 10.18
C PRO A 32 0.83 5.36 10.26
N TYR A 33 1.37 6.59 10.29
CA TYR A 33 2.81 6.84 10.47
C TYR A 33 3.31 6.51 11.89
N ALA A 34 2.41 6.30 12.85
CA ALA A 34 2.75 5.83 14.19
C ALA A 34 3.15 4.34 14.23
N HIS A 35 2.66 3.55 13.25
CA HIS A 35 2.82 2.10 13.22
C HIS A 35 3.99 1.67 12.33
N ILE A 36 4.22 2.42 11.25
CA ILE A 36 5.25 2.16 10.25
C ILE A 36 5.72 3.50 9.67
N ARG A 37 7.02 3.63 9.38
CA ARG A 37 7.61 4.83 8.78
C ARG A 37 7.03 5.18 7.40
N ASN A 38 6.71 4.15 6.61
CA ASN A 38 6.34 4.27 5.20
C ASN A 38 4.97 3.62 4.89
N PRO A 39 3.86 4.07 5.52
CA PRO A 39 2.54 3.45 5.35
C PRO A 39 1.98 3.58 3.91
N LEU A 40 2.44 4.59 3.15
CA LEU A 40 2.10 4.74 1.72
C LEU A 40 2.60 3.57 0.87
N TYR A 41 3.76 3.00 1.21
CA TYR A 41 4.34 1.86 0.52
C TYR A 41 3.55 0.59 0.82
N VAL A 42 3.11 0.40 2.06
CA VAL A 42 2.21 -0.71 2.44
C VAL A 42 0.92 -0.67 1.62
N GLY A 43 0.26 0.49 1.54
CA GLY A 43 -0.96 0.63 0.74
C GLY A 43 -0.72 0.35 -0.74
N SER A 44 0.38 0.84 -1.30
CA SER A 44 0.74 0.62 -2.71
C SER A 44 1.08 -0.85 -3.01
N PHE A 45 1.80 -1.51 -2.11
CA PHE A 45 2.11 -2.94 -2.20
C PHE A 45 0.84 -3.80 -2.18
N LEU A 46 -0.11 -3.51 -1.28
CA LEU A 46 -1.40 -4.21 -1.22
C LEU A 46 -2.24 -4.01 -2.49
N ILE A 47 -2.29 -2.78 -3.03
CA ILE A 47 -2.96 -2.51 -4.30
C ILE A 47 -2.35 -3.34 -5.43
N MET A 48 -1.01 -3.32 -5.56
CA MET A 48 -0.32 -4.04 -6.62
C MET A 48 -0.53 -5.55 -6.49
N THR A 49 -0.40 -6.09 -5.29
CA THR A 49 -0.66 -7.50 -4.98
C THR A 49 -2.09 -7.91 -5.34
N GLY A 50 -3.08 -7.11 -4.93
CA GLY A 50 -4.48 -7.36 -5.25
C GLY A 50 -4.75 -7.34 -6.76
N LEU A 51 -4.16 -6.40 -7.49
CA LEU A 51 -4.26 -6.33 -8.95
C LEU A 51 -3.63 -7.56 -9.63
N LEU A 52 -2.46 -8.01 -9.17
CA LEU A 52 -1.81 -9.22 -9.70
C LEU A 52 -2.67 -10.47 -9.49
N ILE A 53 -3.34 -10.59 -8.35
CA ILE A 53 -4.28 -11.69 -8.07
C ILE A 53 -5.51 -11.61 -8.99
N VAL A 54 -6.07 -10.40 -9.17
CA VAL A 54 -7.23 -10.18 -10.05
C VAL A 54 -6.90 -10.54 -11.50
N LEU A 55 -5.71 -10.16 -11.96
CA LEU A 55 -5.20 -10.41 -13.31
C LEU A 55 -4.62 -11.82 -13.51
N GLN A 56 -4.61 -12.65 -12.46
CA GLN A 56 -4.07 -14.03 -12.47
C GLN A 56 -2.62 -14.10 -12.96
N VAL A 57 -1.81 -13.11 -12.58
CA VAL A 57 -0.42 -13.00 -12.99
C VAL A 57 0.43 -13.97 -12.15
N PRO A 58 1.45 -14.63 -12.73
CA PRO A 58 2.32 -15.54 -11.99
C PRO A 58 3.01 -14.87 -10.79
N ILE A 59 3.26 -15.68 -9.76
CA ILE A 59 3.83 -15.27 -8.47
C ILE A 59 5.19 -14.57 -8.60
N THR A 60 5.91 -14.80 -9.70
CA THR A 60 7.19 -14.15 -10.00
C THR A 60 7.05 -12.63 -10.12
N ILE A 61 5.97 -12.14 -10.73
CA ILE A 61 5.70 -10.70 -10.83
C ILE A 61 5.30 -10.12 -9.45
N LEU A 62 4.66 -10.92 -8.59
CA LEU A 62 4.39 -10.53 -7.20
C LEU A 62 5.69 -10.34 -6.41
N VAL A 63 6.65 -11.25 -6.56
CA VAL A 63 7.97 -11.12 -5.93
C VAL A 63 8.71 -9.88 -6.42
N LEU A 64 8.62 -9.55 -7.72
CA LEU A 64 9.21 -8.31 -8.23
C LEU A 64 8.54 -7.07 -7.66
N SER A 65 7.23 -7.10 -7.39
CA SER A 65 6.53 -5.97 -6.76
C SER A 65 7.05 -5.66 -5.36
N LEU A 66 7.53 -6.66 -4.61
CA LEU A 66 8.19 -6.45 -3.30
C LEU A 66 9.54 -5.73 -3.40
N LEU A 67 10.18 -5.73 -4.57
CA LEU A 67 11.44 -4.99 -4.76
C LEU A 67 11.20 -3.51 -5.05
N VAL A 68 9.98 -3.16 -5.46
CA VAL A 68 9.59 -1.79 -5.84
C VAL A 68 9.05 -1.01 -4.64
N PHE A 69 8.59 -1.70 -3.58
CA PHE A 69 7.96 -1.09 -2.41
C PHE A 69 8.69 -1.39 -1.09
#